data_AF-A0AAW9BT87-F1
#
_entry.id   AF-A0AAW9BT87-F1
#
_cell.length_a   1.000
_cell.length_b   1.000
_cell.length_c   1.000
_cell.angle_alpha   90.00
_cell.angle_beta   90.00
_cell.angle_gamma   90.00
#
_symmetry.space_group_name_H-M   'P 1'
#
loop_
_entity.id
_entity.type
_entity.pdbx_description
1 polymer ?
#
loop_
_entity_poly.entity_id
_entity_poly.type
_entity_poly.pdbx_seq_one_letter_code
_entity_poly.pdbx_strand_id
1 'polypeptide(L)'
;GVAVFGLLIWLLRYPILSLLSAPETVMPIIDSYWPWWLLSSWVGAVLYFYYSICRANGNTMLPGTMMMVTSGVNVVLDPLFIFTLDLGINGAALATLVAFGFGILVVAPRVKRNHWATTQWQDLNVMKSVTSIGNIMGPAMVSQLLPPLSSMFGTKLLASFGPAAVAAWALGSRYEFFAIVSVLALTMSMPPMVGRLLGAKNYRDIQS
;
A
#
# COMPACT_ATOMS: atom_id res chain seq x y z
N GLY A 1 -1.47 -14.94 -2.29
CA GLY A 1 -2.18 -13.88 -1.54
C GLY A 1 -2.59 -12.76 -2.46
N VAL A 2 -1.74 -11.73 -2.61
CA VAL A 2 -2.08 -10.49 -3.34
C VAL A 2 -2.41 -10.71 -4.82
N ALA A 3 -1.67 -11.57 -5.54
CA ALA A 3 -1.98 -11.89 -6.94
C ALA A 3 -3.36 -12.56 -7.10
N VAL A 4 -3.69 -13.49 -6.20
CA VAL A 4 -5.00 -14.17 -6.18
C VAL A 4 -6.11 -13.17 -5.89
N PHE A 5 -5.89 -12.23 -4.96
CA PHE A 5 -6.84 -11.18 -4.66
C PHE A 5 -7.05 -10.24 -5.86
N GLY A 6 -5.97 -9.84 -6.55
CA GLY A 6 -6.07 -9.06 -7.79
C GLY A 6 -6.82 -9.80 -8.90
N LEU A 7 -6.60 -11.10 -9.03
CA LEU A 7 -7.32 -11.94 -9.99
C LEU A 7 -8.81 -12.10 -9.64
N LEU A 8 -9.14 -12.21 -8.34
CA LEU A 8 -10.52 -12.18 -7.87
C LEU A 8 -11.20 -10.84 -8.17
N ILE A 9 -10.52 -9.70 -7.95
CA ILE A 9 -11.04 -8.37 -8.31
C ILE A 9 -11.32 -8.30 -9.81
N TRP A 10 -10.40 -8.79 -10.65
CA TRP A 10 -10.58 -8.80 -12.09
C TRP A 10 -11.78 -9.64 -12.55
N LEU A 11 -11.96 -10.83 -11.97
CA LEU A 11 -13.10 -11.71 -12.27
C LEU A 11 -14.43 -11.12 -11.77
N LEU A 12 -14.41 -10.42 -10.63
CA LEU A 12 -15.58 -9.81 -9.99
C LEU A 12 -15.81 -8.35 -10.41
N ARG A 13 -15.14 -7.85 -11.46
CA ARG A 13 -15.23 -6.44 -11.85
C ARG A 13 -16.67 -6.00 -12.18
N TYR A 14 -17.43 -6.81 -12.92
CA TYR A 14 -18.82 -6.53 -13.26
C TYR A 14 -19.73 -6.42 -12.03
N PRO A 15 -19.79 -7.41 -11.12
CA PRO A 15 -20.63 -7.30 -9.93
C PRO A 15 -20.15 -6.20 -8.97
N ILE A 16 -18.84 -5.94 -8.86
CA ILE A 16 -18.33 -4.83 -8.03
C ILE A 16 -18.82 -3.49 -8.59
N LEU A 17 -18.73 -3.28 -9.90
CA LEU A 17 -19.16 -2.02 -10.53
C LEU A 17 -20.68 -1.83 -10.49
N SER A 18 -21.46 -2.91 -10.62
CA SER A 18 -22.92 -2.83 -10.48
C SER A 18 -23.34 -2.50 -9.04
N LEU A 19 -22.67 -3.08 -8.04
CA LEU A 19 -22.85 -2.73 -6.62
C LEU A 19 -22.54 -1.26 -6.34
N LEU A 20 -21.55 -0.69 -7.04
CA LEU A 20 -21.18 0.72 -6.93
C LEU A 20 -22.07 1.65 -7.77
N SER A 21 -23.08 1.12 -8.48
CA SER A 21 -23.93 1.87 -9.40
C SER A 21 -23.12 2.67 -10.43
N ALA A 22 -22.04 2.07 -10.95
CA ALA A 22 -21.18 2.71 -11.92
C ALA A 22 -21.88 2.82 -13.29
N PRO A 23 -21.79 3.98 -13.98
CA PRO A 23 -22.36 4.13 -15.32
C PRO A 23 -21.63 3.25 -16.34
N GLU A 24 -22.37 2.73 -17.32
CA GLU A 24 -21.84 1.81 -18.34
C GLU A 24 -20.69 2.41 -19.16
N THR A 25 -20.64 3.74 -19.27
CA THR A 25 -19.56 4.50 -19.93
C THR A 25 -18.19 4.28 -19.28
N VAL A 26 -18.14 3.78 -18.04
CA VAL A 26 -16.90 3.54 -17.29
C VAL A 26 -16.35 2.14 -17.58
N MET A 27 -17.17 1.19 -18.03
CA MET A 27 -16.76 -0.20 -18.25
C MET A 27 -15.59 -0.34 -19.26
N PRO A 28 -15.60 0.34 -20.43
CA PRO A 28 -14.48 0.27 -21.37
C PRO A 28 -13.17 0.83 -20.78
N ILE A 29 -13.27 1.86 -19.95
CA ILE A 29 -12.11 2.45 -19.26
C ILE A 29 -11.54 1.43 -18.29
N ILE A 30 -12.40 0.80 -17.48
CA ILE A 30 -12.03 -0.24 -16.50
C ILE A 30 -11.33 -1.42 -17.19
N ASP A 31 -11.91 -1.95 -18.27
CA ASP A 31 -11.36 -3.12 -18.96
C ASP A 31 -9.95 -2.85 -19.50
N SER A 32 -9.65 -1.62 -19.91
CA SER A 32 -8.31 -1.23 -20.35
C SER A 32 -7.35 -0.90 -19.19
N TYR A 33 -7.85 -0.28 -18.11
CA TYR A 33 -7.05 0.28 -17.03
C TYR A 33 -6.74 -0.71 -15.90
N TRP A 34 -7.74 -1.49 -15.47
CA TRP A 34 -7.59 -2.40 -14.34
C TRP A 34 -6.49 -3.44 -14.50
N PRO A 35 -6.21 -4.02 -15.69
CA PRO A 35 -5.10 -4.94 -15.84
C PRO A 35 -3.75 -4.30 -15.47
N TRP A 36 -3.49 -3.09 -15.99
CA TRP A 36 -2.27 -2.33 -15.69
C TRP A 36 -2.23 -1.89 -14.23
N TRP A 37 -3.35 -1.42 -13.71
CA TRP A 37 -3.46 -0.98 -12.33
C TRP A 37 -3.28 -2.13 -11.32
N LEU A 38 -3.91 -3.27 -11.55
CA LEU A 38 -3.77 -4.47 -10.71
C LEU A 38 -2.34 -5.01 -10.74
N LEU A 39 -1.70 -5.01 -11.91
CA LEU A 39 -0.29 -5.39 -12.04
C LEU A 39 0.61 -4.41 -11.26
N SER A 40 0.40 -3.10 -11.43
CA SER A 40 1.15 -2.07 -10.69
C SER A 40 0.97 -2.21 -9.17
N SER A 41 -0.25 -2.54 -8.72
CA SER A 41 -0.59 -2.76 -7.31
C SER A 41 0.09 -4.00 -6.76
N TRP A 42 0.17 -5.08 -7.55
CA TRP A 42 0.90 -6.28 -7.14
C TRP A 42 2.40 -6.00 -6.99
N VAL A 43 3.01 -5.31 -7.96
CA VAL A 43 4.43 -4.90 -7.88
C VAL A 43 4.65 -3.96 -6.68
N GLY A 44 3.77 -2.99 -6.46
CA GLY A 44 3.82 -2.11 -5.30
C GLY A 44 3.72 -2.86 -3.97
N ALA A 45 2.86 -3.87 -3.88
CA ALA A 45 2.75 -4.73 -2.70
C ALA A 45 4.05 -5.51 -2.44
N VAL A 46 4.66 -6.09 -3.48
CA VAL A 46 5.96 -6.77 -3.38
C VAL A 46 7.04 -5.82 -2.88
N LEU A 47 7.10 -4.59 -3.41
CA LEU A 47 8.03 -3.56 -2.93
C LEU A 47 7.78 -3.23 -1.44
N TYR A 48 6.53 -3.11 -1.03
CA TYR A 48 6.15 -2.86 0.36
C TYR A 48 6.55 -4.02 1.29
N PHE A 49 6.49 -5.27 0.82
CA PHE A 49 7.03 -6.41 1.58
C PHE A 49 8.52 -6.27 1.81
N TYR A 50 9.29 -5.88 0.79
CA TYR A 50 10.72 -5.60 0.97
C TYR A 50 10.96 -4.45 1.97
N TYR A 51 10.16 -3.39 1.92
CA TYR A 51 10.24 -2.32 2.91
C TYR A 51 9.96 -2.81 4.34
N SER A 52 8.96 -3.68 4.51
CA SER A 52 8.66 -4.28 5.81
C SER A 52 9.79 -5.18 6.31
N ILE A 53 10.48 -5.93 5.45
CA ILE A 53 11.67 -6.72 5.83
C ILE A 53 12.81 -5.80 6.29
N CYS A 54 13.09 -4.73 5.54
CA CYS A 54 14.10 -3.74 5.93
C CYS A 54 13.78 -3.12 7.30
N ARG A 55 12.52 -2.70 7.51
CA ARG A 55 12.05 -2.13 8.78
C ARG A 55 12.15 -3.14 9.92
N ALA A 56 11.76 -4.39 9.70
CA ALA A 56 11.85 -5.45 10.72
C ALA A 56 13.31 -5.70 11.17
N ASN A 57 14.29 -5.46 10.30
CA ASN A 57 15.71 -5.53 10.62
C ASN A 57 16.30 -4.19 11.13
N GLY A 58 15.45 -3.22 11.47
CA GLY A 58 15.86 -1.92 12.01
C GLY A 58 16.37 -0.91 10.98
N ASN A 59 16.27 -1.20 9.68
CA ASN A 59 16.64 -0.25 8.62
C ASN A 59 15.39 0.45 8.07
N THR A 60 15.07 1.61 8.64
CA THR A 60 13.97 2.49 8.20
C THR A 60 14.41 3.49 7.12
N MET A 61 15.70 3.83 7.08
CA MET A 61 16.27 4.81 6.13
C MET A 61 16.21 4.34 4.68
N LEU A 62 16.50 3.06 4.42
CA LEU A 62 16.49 2.50 3.06
C LEU A 62 15.07 2.52 2.46
N PRO A 63 14.02 2.01 3.14
CA PRO A 63 12.64 2.18 2.68
C PRO A 63 12.23 3.64 2.46
N GLY A 64 12.51 4.53 3.42
CA GLY A 64 12.11 5.94 3.31
C GLY A 64 12.74 6.66 2.12
N THR A 65 14.05 6.47 1.92
CA THR A 65 14.77 7.04 0.77
C THR A 65 14.24 6.49 -0.55
N MET A 66 13.96 5.18 -0.60
CA MET A 66 13.42 4.55 -1.80
C MET A 66 12.03 5.03 -2.14
N MET A 67 11.16 5.25 -1.14
CA MET A 67 9.84 5.82 -1.37
C MET A 67 9.96 7.20 -2.03
N MET A 68 10.86 8.07 -1.55
CA MET A 68 11.11 9.38 -2.19
C MET A 68 11.60 9.23 -3.64
N VAL A 69 12.54 8.32 -3.89
CA VAL A 69 13.08 8.08 -5.24
C VAL A 69 11.99 7.55 -6.17
N THR A 70 11.23 6.53 -5.76
CA THR A 70 10.15 5.96 -6.58
C THR A 70 9.04 6.97 -6.84
N SER A 71 8.69 7.81 -5.86
CA SER A 71 7.73 8.89 -6.06
C SER A 71 8.26 9.94 -7.04
N GLY A 72 9.53 10.33 -6.93
CA GLY A 72 10.15 11.26 -7.88
C GLY A 72 10.18 10.71 -9.30
N VAL A 73 10.57 9.44 -9.47
CA VAL A 73 10.53 8.75 -10.76
C VAL A 73 9.10 8.71 -11.31
N ASN A 74 8.12 8.37 -10.48
CA ASN A 74 6.72 8.31 -10.89
C ASN A 74 6.19 9.69 -11.34
N VAL A 75 6.47 10.76 -10.59
CA VAL A 75 6.05 12.13 -10.94
C VAL A 75 6.64 12.61 -12.27
N VAL A 76 7.85 12.17 -12.62
CA VAL A 76 8.47 12.50 -13.92
C VAL A 76 7.90 11.64 -15.04
N LEU A 77 7.66 10.35 -14.77
CA LEU A 77 7.15 9.41 -15.76
C LEU A 77 5.67 9.62 -16.08
N ASP A 78 4.85 10.04 -15.11
CA ASP A 78 3.42 10.29 -15.31
C ASP A 78 3.12 11.22 -16.50
N PRO A 79 3.64 12.47 -16.58
CA PRO A 79 3.38 13.34 -17.72
C PRO A 79 3.99 12.80 -19.02
N LEU A 80 5.07 12.03 -18.95
CA LEU A 80 5.66 11.38 -20.12
C LEU A 80 4.69 10.33 -20.67
N PHE A 81 4.25 9.37 -19.85
CA PHE A 81 3.33 8.32 -20.30
C PHE A 81 1.93 8.84 -20.63
N ILE A 82 1.44 9.85 -19.91
CA ILE A 82 0.11 10.43 -20.14
C ILE A 82 0.11 11.28 -21.40
N PHE A 83 1.03 12.26 -21.53
CA PHE A 83 0.96 13.26 -22.60
C PHE A 83 1.82 12.94 -23.82
N THR A 84 3.02 12.36 -23.65
CA THR A 84 3.89 12.09 -24.81
C THR A 84 3.57 10.79 -25.54
N LEU A 85 3.07 9.79 -24.81
CA LEU A 85 2.68 8.50 -25.38
C LEU A 85 1.16 8.37 -25.59
N ASP A 86 0.39 9.41 -25.21
CA ASP A 86 -1.08 9.48 -25.33
C ASP A 86 -1.81 8.26 -24.74
N LEU A 87 -1.24 7.64 -23.70
CA LEU A 87 -1.81 6.46 -23.05
C LEU A 87 -2.87 6.82 -22.00
N GLY A 88 -3.07 8.12 -21.73
CA GLY A 88 -4.04 8.62 -20.76
C GLY A 88 -3.88 7.95 -19.39
N ILE A 89 -5.00 7.46 -18.85
CA ILE A 89 -5.03 6.82 -17.52
C ILE A 89 -4.21 5.52 -17.45
N ASN A 90 -4.07 4.79 -18.57
CA ASN A 90 -3.24 3.58 -18.63
C ASN A 90 -1.76 3.93 -18.51
N GLY A 91 -1.36 5.08 -19.03
CA GLY A 91 -0.03 5.64 -18.88
C GLY A 91 0.36 5.87 -17.41
N ALA A 92 -0.58 6.36 -16.58
CA ALA A 92 -0.34 6.57 -15.15
C ALA A 92 -0.10 5.25 -14.39
N ALA A 93 -0.88 4.19 -14.70
CA ALA A 93 -0.65 2.87 -14.12
C ALA A 93 0.69 2.26 -14.56
N LEU A 94 1.08 2.45 -15.82
CA LEU A 94 2.38 2.04 -16.35
C LEU A 94 3.54 2.78 -15.71
N ALA A 95 3.44 4.10 -15.56
CA ALA A 95 4.44 4.91 -14.87
C ALA A 95 4.64 4.43 -13.42
N THR A 96 3.54 4.12 -12.73
CA THR A 96 3.56 3.57 -11.37
C THR A 96 4.22 2.19 -11.33
N LEU A 97 3.88 1.32 -12.29
CA LEU A 97 4.47 -0.01 -12.43
C LEU A 97 5.99 0.07 -12.62
N VAL A 98 6.46 0.97 -13.49
CA VAL A 98 7.88 1.18 -13.75
C VAL A 98 8.58 1.75 -12.52
N ALA A 99 7.99 2.74 -11.84
CA ALA A 99 8.56 3.33 -10.64
C ALA A 99 8.71 2.30 -9.50
N PHE A 100 7.69 1.49 -9.23
CA PHE A 100 7.78 0.44 -8.23
C PHE A 100 8.72 -0.69 -8.67
N GLY A 101 8.72 -1.06 -9.95
CA GLY A 101 9.66 -2.02 -10.52
C GLY A 101 11.12 -1.60 -10.31
N PHE A 102 11.42 -0.33 -10.56
CA PHE A 102 12.73 0.26 -10.27
C PHE A 102 13.07 0.17 -8.78
N GLY A 103 12.12 0.51 -7.90
CA GLY A 103 12.27 0.34 -6.45
C GLY A 103 12.64 -1.09 -6.05
N ILE A 104 11.97 -2.10 -6.61
CA ILE A 104 12.27 -3.51 -6.33
C ILE A 104 13.68 -3.87 -6.80
N LEU A 105 14.05 -3.49 -8.03
CA LEU A 105 15.37 -3.78 -8.59
C LEU A 105 16.51 -3.23 -7.72
N VAL A 106 16.28 -2.13 -7.01
CA VAL A 106 17.29 -1.54 -6.12
C VAL A 106 17.24 -2.11 -4.71
N VAL A 107 16.06 -2.42 -4.16
CA VAL A 107 15.91 -2.90 -2.79
C VAL A 107 16.19 -4.39 -2.64
N ALA A 108 15.69 -5.22 -3.55
CA ALA A 108 15.84 -6.68 -3.51
C ALA A 108 17.31 -7.15 -3.36
N PRO A 109 18.28 -6.66 -4.15
CA PRO A 109 19.68 -7.06 -3.99
C PRO A 109 20.30 -6.59 -2.67
N ARG A 110 19.87 -5.43 -2.12
CA ARG A 110 20.33 -4.95 -0.80
C ARG A 110 19.82 -5.82 0.33
N VAL A 111 18.55 -6.24 0.28
CA VAL A 111 17.97 -7.18 1.24
C VAL A 111 18.70 -8.52 1.21
N LYS A 112 19.01 -9.03 0.01
CA LYS A 112 19.78 -10.27 -0.17
C LYS A 112 21.22 -10.13 0.34
N ARG A 113 21.91 -9.02 0.03
CA ARG A 113 23.29 -8.76 0.48
C ARG A 113 23.40 -8.72 2.01
N ASN A 114 22.42 -8.14 2.68
CA ASN A 114 22.40 -8.03 4.13
C ASN A 114 21.87 -9.30 4.83
N HIS A 115 21.58 -10.37 4.08
CA HIS A 115 21.08 -11.66 4.60
C HIS A 115 19.79 -11.55 5.43
N TRP A 116 18.99 -10.49 5.20
CA TRP A 116 17.73 -10.27 5.91
C TRP A 116 16.59 -11.19 5.45
N ALA A 117 16.77 -11.85 4.30
CA ALA A 117 15.87 -12.88 3.80
C ALA A 117 16.70 -14.14 3.49
N THR A 118 16.35 -15.25 4.13
CA THR A 118 16.92 -16.56 3.82
C THR A 118 15.95 -17.39 2.99
N THR A 119 16.47 -18.12 2.01
CA THR A 119 15.74 -19.11 1.21
C THR A 119 15.99 -20.53 1.68
N GLN A 120 16.51 -20.74 2.90
CA GLN A 120 16.61 -22.06 3.52
C GLN A 120 15.33 -22.37 4.28
N TRP A 121 14.48 -23.22 3.69
CA TRP A 121 13.15 -23.58 4.22
C TRP A 121 13.18 -24.91 4.97
N GLN A 122 14.36 -25.55 5.05
CA GLN A 122 14.55 -26.94 5.45
C GLN A 122 14.12 -27.21 6.90
N ASP A 123 14.25 -26.23 7.80
CA ASP A 123 13.83 -26.32 9.21
C ASP A 123 12.57 -25.49 9.53
N LEU A 124 11.91 -24.94 8.51
CA LEU A 124 10.87 -23.93 8.70
C LEU A 124 9.49 -24.59 8.72
N ASN A 125 8.85 -24.61 9.89
CA ASN A 125 7.46 -25.02 9.99
C ASN A 125 6.56 -23.93 9.38
N VAL A 126 6.30 -24.06 8.08
CA VAL A 126 5.53 -23.09 7.28
C VAL A 126 4.13 -22.90 7.88
N MET A 127 3.47 -23.96 8.33
CA MET A 127 2.10 -23.88 8.87
C MET A 127 2.06 -23.05 10.15
N LYS A 128 2.97 -23.30 11.10
CA LYS A 128 3.06 -22.51 12.34
C LYS A 128 3.40 -21.04 12.07
N SER A 129 4.28 -20.79 11.11
CA SER A 129 4.68 -19.43 10.72
C SER A 129 3.53 -18.67 10.06
N VAL A 130 2.82 -19.31 9.12
CA VAL A 130 1.65 -18.71 8.46
C VAL A 130 0.53 -18.43 9.46
N THR A 131 0.26 -19.36 10.40
CA THR A 131 -0.74 -19.12 11.46
C THR A 131 -0.34 -17.96 12.39
N SER A 132 0.93 -17.88 12.79
CA SER A 132 1.42 -16.79 13.64
C SER A 132 1.32 -15.44 12.95
N ILE A 133 1.71 -15.35 11.68
CA ILE A 133 1.58 -14.13 10.89
C ILE A 133 0.09 -13.81 10.65
N GLY A 134 -0.73 -14.83 10.38
CA GLY A 134 -2.18 -14.70 10.17
C GLY A 134 -2.92 -14.13 11.39
N ASN A 135 -2.53 -14.53 12.60
CA ASN A 135 -3.12 -14.00 13.83
C ASN A 135 -2.82 -12.50 14.05
N ILE A 136 -1.77 -11.97 13.43
CA ILE A 136 -1.45 -10.54 13.46
C ILE A 136 -2.09 -9.83 12.25
N MET A 137 -2.00 -10.43 11.07
CA MET A 137 -2.56 -9.87 9.84
C MET A 137 -4.08 -9.76 9.90
N GLY A 138 -4.80 -10.74 10.46
CA GLY A 138 -6.26 -10.75 10.52
C GLY A 138 -6.83 -9.49 11.21
N PRO A 139 -6.48 -9.24 12.49
CA PRO A 139 -6.88 -8.02 13.19
C PRO A 139 -6.42 -6.75 12.48
N ALA A 140 -5.17 -6.71 12.00
CA ALA A 140 -4.64 -5.54 11.31
C ALA A 140 -5.41 -5.21 10.01
N MET A 141 -5.82 -6.23 9.25
CA MET A 141 -6.65 -6.07 8.06
C MET A 141 -8.04 -5.54 8.41
N VAL A 142 -8.67 -6.06 9.46
CA VAL A 142 -9.96 -5.53 9.95
C VAL A 142 -9.82 -4.06 10.35
N SER A 143 -8.76 -3.71 11.09
CA SER A 143 -8.47 -2.32 11.45
C SER A 143 -8.28 -1.41 10.23
N GLN A 144 -7.66 -1.90 9.16
CA GLN A 144 -7.47 -1.15 7.90
C GLN A 144 -8.77 -0.99 7.08
N LEU A 145 -9.80 -1.81 7.33
CA LEU A 145 -11.11 -1.67 6.69
C LEU A 145 -12.02 -0.66 7.40
N LEU A 146 -11.76 -0.35 8.67
CA LEU A 146 -12.55 0.61 9.44
C LEU A 146 -12.52 2.04 8.86
N PRO A 147 -11.37 2.62 8.44
CA PRO A 147 -11.35 3.99 7.93
C PRO A 147 -12.16 4.16 6.63
N PRO A 148 -12.04 3.31 5.60
CA PRO A 148 -12.90 3.39 4.42
C PRO A 148 -14.38 3.27 4.76
N LEU A 149 -14.76 2.35 5.66
CA LEU A 149 -16.15 2.20 6.10
C LEU A 149 -16.64 3.46 6.82
N SER A 150 -15.86 4.00 7.74
CA SER A 150 -16.15 5.25 8.44
C SER A 150 -16.33 6.42 7.46
N SER A 151 -15.44 6.56 6.48
CA SER A 151 -15.55 7.58 5.44
C SER A 151 -16.79 7.39 4.56
N MET A 152 -17.17 6.15 4.25
CA MET A 152 -18.41 5.87 3.51
C MET A 152 -19.65 6.29 4.30
N PHE A 153 -19.70 5.96 5.60
CA PHE A 153 -20.79 6.42 6.48
C PHE A 153 -20.81 7.93 6.62
N GLY A 154 -19.66 8.57 6.81
CA GLY A 154 -19.53 10.03 6.87
C GLY A 154 -20.02 10.69 5.59
N THR A 155 -19.57 10.21 4.43
CA THR A 155 -19.99 10.72 3.13
C THR A 155 -21.51 10.55 2.92
N LYS A 156 -22.06 9.38 3.25
CA LYS A 156 -23.51 9.12 3.14
C LYS A 156 -24.34 10.03 4.06
N LEU A 157 -23.86 10.27 5.27
CA LEU A 157 -24.52 11.15 6.23
C LEU A 157 -24.45 12.60 5.77
N LEU A 158 -23.31 13.04 5.23
CA LEU A 158 -23.15 14.41 4.73
C LEU A 158 -23.84 14.64 3.38
N ALA A 159 -24.08 13.60 2.60
CA ALA A 159 -24.82 13.69 1.34
C ALA A 159 -26.25 14.20 1.53
N SER A 160 -26.89 13.94 2.68
CA SER A 160 -28.22 14.48 2.99
C SER A 160 -28.21 15.99 3.28
N PHE A 161 -27.06 16.56 3.66
CA PHE A 161 -26.87 18.00 3.88
C PHE A 161 -26.51 18.77 2.60
N GLY A 162 -26.41 18.06 1.47
CA GLY A 162 -26.19 18.63 0.15
C GLY A 162 -24.73 18.60 -0.33
N PRO A 163 -24.50 18.92 -1.61
CA PRO A 163 -23.20 18.74 -2.26
C PRO A 163 -22.07 19.56 -1.62
N ALA A 164 -22.38 20.76 -1.11
CA ALA A 164 -21.39 21.64 -0.48
C ALA A 164 -20.82 21.02 0.82
N ALA A 165 -21.65 20.34 1.62
CA ALA A 165 -21.20 19.68 2.84
C ALA A 165 -20.27 18.50 2.53
N VAL A 166 -20.60 17.70 1.51
CA VAL A 166 -19.76 16.59 1.04
C VAL A 166 -18.42 17.12 0.50
N ALA A 167 -18.43 18.21 -0.26
CA ALA A 167 -17.20 18.84 -0.74
C ALA A 167 -16.32 19.35 0.41
N ALA A 168 -16.91 20.00 1.41
CA ALA A 168 -16.19 20.46 2.61
C ALA A 168 -15.57 19.29 3.39
N TRP A 169 -16.26 18.16 3.52
CA TRP A 169 -15.74 16.94 4.13
C TRP A 169 -14.56 16.34 3.36
N ALA A 170 -14.65 16.29 2.04
CA ALA A 170 -13.57 15.79 1.20
C ALA A 170 -12.31 16.66 1.32
N LEU A 171 -12.46 17.98 1.49
CA LEU A 171 -11.33 18.89 1.74
C LEU A 171 -10.80 18.74 3.18
N GLY A 172 -11.68 18.67 4.17
CA GLY A 172 -11.32 18.53 5.58
C GLY A 172 -10.55 17.24 5.88
N SER A 173 -11.02 16.11 5.36
CA SER A 173 -10.35 14.81 5.53
C SER A 173 -8.95 14.77 4.89
N ARG A 174 -8.76 15.44 3.75
CA ARG A 174 -7.42 15.62 3.15
C ARG A 174 -6.51 16.46 4.03
N TYR A 175 -7.02 17.57 4.57
CA TYR A 175 -6.26 18.43 5.47
C TYR A 175 -5.86 17.70 6.76
N GLU A 176 -6.77 16.95 7.35
CA GLU A 176 -6.51 16.11 8.53
C GLU A 176 -5.40 15.09 8.25
N PHE A 177 -5.44 14.42 7.08
CA PHE A 177 -4.38 13.48 6.69
C PHE A 177 -2.99 14.12 6.64
N PHE A 178 -2.89 15.36 6.13
CA PHE A 178 -1.64 16.11 6.17
C PHE A 178 -1.22 16.46 7.59
N ALA A 179 -2.16 16.83 8.47
CA ALA A 179 -1.85 17.16 9.86
C ALA A 179 -1.31 15.94 10.65
N ILE A 180 -1.81 14.73 10.38
CA ILE A 180 -1.40 13.51 11.08
C ILE A 180 -0.23 12.76 10.41
N VAL A 181 0.33 13.26 9.31
CA VAL A 181 1.38 12.55 8.56
C VAL A 181 2.61 12.25 9.41
N SER A 182 2.98 13.17 10.31
CA SER A 182 4.08 13.00 11.26
C SER A 182 3.81 11.86 12.24
N VAL A 183 2.56 11.71 12.69
CA VAL A 183 2.13 10.63 13.58
C VAL A 183 2.17 9.29 12.84
N LEU A 184 1.73 9.25 11.58
CA LEU A 184 1.80 8.06 10.73
C LEU A 184 3.26 7.59 10.53
N ALA A 185 4.20 8.53 10.32
CA ALA A 185 5.61 8.21 10.21
C ALA A 185 6.16 7.53 11.48
N LEU A 186 5.82 8.05 12.66
CA LEU A 186 6.20 7.46 13.94
C LEU A 186 5.60 6.06 14.14
N THR A 187 4.33 5.87 13.81
CA THR A 187 3.65 4.57 13.89
C THR A 187 4.32 3.51 13.01
N MET A 188 5.01 3.89 11.93
CA MET A 188 5.77 2.95 11.10
C MET A 188 7.20 2.69 11.60
N SER A 189 7.83 3.63 12.30
CA SER A 189 9.21 3.52 12.77
C SER A 189 9.34 2.94 14.18
N MET A 190 8.35 3.15 15.05
CA MET A 190 8.38 2.70 16.45
C MET A 190 8.25 1.17 16.64
N PRO A 191 7.38 0.43 15.91
CA PRO A 191 7.19 -1.00 16.19
C PRO A 191 8.47 -1.85 16.06
N PRO A 192 9.33 -1.65 15.04
CA PRO A 192 10.61 -2.35 14.99
C PRO A 192 11.58 -2.00 16.13
N MET A 193 11.57 -0.74 16.58
CA MET A 193 12.41 -0.29 17.69
C MET A 193 11.98 -0.95 19.00
N VAL A 194 10.68 -0.90 19.30
CA VAL A 194 10.07 -1.53 20.49
C VAL A 194 10.25 -3.05 20.45
N GLY A 195 10.04 -3.68 19.29
CA GLY A 195 10.25 -5.12 19.11
C GLY A 195 11.69 -5.56 19.38
N ARG A 196 12.68 -4.76 18.95
CA ARG A 196 14.10 -5.02 19.23
C ARG A 196 14.44 -4.86 20.71
N LEU A 197 13.93 -3.82 21.38
CA LEU A 197 14.17 -3.57 22.81
C LEU A 197 13.52 -4.65 23.69
N LEU A 198 12.29 -5.07 23.36
CA LEU A 198 11.61 -6.19 24.00
C LEU A 198 12.39 -7.49 23.84
N GLY A 199 12.89 -7.77 22.62
CA GLY A 199 13.71 -8.95 22.34
C GLY A 199 15.04 -8.95 23.13
N ALA A 200 15.61 -7.78 23.40
CA ALA A 200 16.80 -7.60 24.23
C ALA A 200 16.51 -7.57 25.74
N LYS A 201 15.24 -7.76 26.17
CA LYS A 201 14.76 -7.63 27.57
C LYS A 201 15.10 -6.28 28.23
N ASN A 202 15.27 -5.22 27.44
CA ASN A 202 15.67 -3.92 27.96
C ASN A 202 14.45 -3.01 28.15
N TYR A 203 13.66 -3.30 29.20
CA TYR A 203 12.36 -2.68 29.44
C TYR A 203 12.44 -1.20 29.86
N ARG A 204 13.57 -0.75 30.39
CA ARG A 204 13.78 0.65 30.83
C ARG A 204 13.74 1.63 29.66
N ASP A 205 14.37 1.26 28.54
CA ASP A 205 14.46 2.11 27.34
C ASP A 205 13.16 2.13 26.51
N ILE A 206 12.18 1.30 26.87
CA ILE A 206 10.85 1.27 26.22
C ILE A 206 9.89 2.29 26.85
N GLN A 207 10.11 2.62 28.13
CA GLN A 207 9.26 3.52 28.91
C GLN A 207 9.77 4.98 28.92
N SER A 208 11.02 5.21 28.52
CA SER A 208 11.66 6.53 28.40
C SER A 208 11.42 7.17 27.05
#